data_AF-A0A1I3R0E6-F1
#
_entry.id   AF-A0A1I3R0E6-F1
#
_cell.length_a   1.000
_cell.length_b   1.000
_cell.length_c   1.000
_cell.angle_alpha   90.00
_cell.angle_beta   90.00
_cell.angle_gamma   90.00
#
_symmetry.space_group_name_H-M   'P 1'
#
loop_
_entity.id
_entity.type
_entity.pdbx_description
1 polymer ?
#
loop_
_entity_poly.entity_id
_entity_poly.type
_entity_poly.pdbx_seq_one_letter_code
_entity_poly.pdbx_strand_id
1 'polypeptide(L)' 'MSPIRRTLAFWIVRVAIAVILVIVLQAWHGPDPFLWYLAAGYAVISGFTTFILIRRQK' A
#
# COMPACT_ATOMS: atom_id res chain seq x y z
N MET A 1 22.00 2.76 3.22
CA MET A 1 20.70 2.11 3.58
C MET A 1 20.65 0.75 2.88
N SER A 2 20.34 -0.34 3.57
CA SER A 2 20.21 -1.66 2.91
C SER A 2 19.15 -1.61 1.79
N PRO A 3 19.38 -2.23 0.62
CA PRO A 3 18.41 -2.25 -0.50
C PRO A 3 17.02 -2.71 -0.05
N ILE A 4 16.99 -3.71 0.84
CA ILE A 4 15.77 -4.26 1.44
C ILE A 4 15.02 -3.20 2.24
N ARG A 5 15.73 -2.40 3.06
CA ARG A 5 15.12 -1.31 3.85
C ARG A 5 14.52 -0.22 2.94
N ARG A 6 15.17 0.10 1.83
CA ARG A 6 14.65 1.08 0.86
C ARG A 6 13.36 0.59 0.19
N THR A 7 13.33 -0.67 -0.22
CA THR A 7 12.14 -1.26 -0.87
C THR A 7 10.96 -1.37 0.10
N LEU A 8 11.21 -1.75 1.36
CA LEU A 8 10.21 -1.74 2.42
C LEU A 8 9.69 -0.33 2.71
N ALA A 9 10.58 0.66 2.83
CA ALA A 9 10.17 2.05 3.05
C ALA A 9 9.28 2.58 1.91
N PHE A 10 9.65 2.28 0.66
CA PHE A 10 8.82 2.63 -0.50
C PHE A 10 7.45 1.94 -0.47
N TRP A 11 7.40 0.68 -0.05
CA TRP A 11 6.13 -0.03 0.09
C TRP A 11 5.23 0.61 1.15
N ILE A 12 5.78 0.94 2.33
CA ILE A 12 5.04 1.61 3.40
C ILE A 12 4.47 2.95 2.93
N VAL A 13 5.30 3.77 2.25
CA VAL A 13 4.86 5.06 1.70
C VAL A 13 3.72 4.87 0.70
N ARG A 14 3.82 3.88 -0.19
CA ARG A 14 2.77 3.58 -1.17
C ARG A 14 1.44 3.18 -0.52
N VAL A 15 1.49 2.37 0.54
CA VAL A 15 0.29 1.99 1.30
C VAL A 15 -0.29 3.20 2.04
N ALA A 16 0.56 4.03 2.65
CA ALA A 16 0.13 5.24 3.34
C ALA A 16 -0.60 6.21 2.39
N ILE A 17 -0.09 6.40 1.17
CA ILE A 17 -0.75 7.22 0.14
C ILE A 17 -2.14 6.65 -0.21
N ALA A 18 -2.25 5.33 -0.40
CA ALA A 18 -3.54 4.69 -0.69
C ALA A 18 -4.55 4.87 0.44
N VAL A 19 -4.13 4.76 1.70
CA VAL A 19 -5.00 4.99 2.87
C VAL A 19 -5.42 6.46 2.97
N ILE A 20 -4.49 7.41 2.77
CA ILE A 20 -4.81 8.85 2.74
C ILE A 20 -5.84 9.13 1.64
N LEU A 21 -5.68 8.54 0.46
CA LEU A 21 -6.63 8.68 -0.64
C LEU A 21 -8.03 8.18 -0.26
N VAL A 22 -8.14 7.01 0.40
CA VAL A 22 -9.42 6.51 0.90
C VAL A 22 -10.06 7.46 1.89
N ILE A 23 -9.29 8.01 2.83
CA ILE A 23 -9.79 8.98 3.81
C ILE A 23 -10.32 10.23 3.11
N VAL A 24 -9.58 10.77 2.14
CA VAL A 24 -10.00 11.95 1.36
C VAL A 24 -11.26 11.65 0.56
N LEU A 25 -11.34 10.49 -0.11
CA LEU A 25 -12.52 10.09 -0.88
C LEU A 25 -13.75 9.92 0.01
N GLN A 26 -13.61 9.31 1.18
CA GLN A 26 -14.72 9.18 2.14
C GLN A 26 -15.15 10.53 2.71
N ALA A 27 -14.22 11.45 2.94
CA ALA A 27 -14.55 12.81 3.35
C ALA A 27 -15.36 13.58 2.29
N TRP A 28 -15.22 13.24 1.00
CA TRP A 28 -15.90 13.91 -0.11
C TRP A 28 -17.23 13.26 -0.51
N HIS A 29 -17.28 11.92 -0.58
CA HIS A 29 -18.46 11.18 -1.06
C HIS A 29 -19.27 10.48 0.04
N GLY A 30 -18.83 10.60 1.30
CA GLY A 30 -19.43 9.89 2.43
C GLY A 30 -18.78 8.52 2.69
N PRO A 31 -19.15 7.86 3.80
CA PRO A 31 -18.52 6.63 4.23
C PRO A 31 -18.90 5.47 3.29
N ASP A 32 -17.93 5.01 2.49
CA ASP A 32 -18.04 3.81 1.66
C ASP A 32 -17.10 2.71 2.16
N PRO A 33 -17.63 1.62 2.76
CA PRO A 33 -16.86 0.47 3.22
C PRO A 33 -16.06 -0.21 2.09
N PHE A 34 -16.52 -0.13 0.84
CA PHE A 34 -15.88 -0.75 -0.30
C PHE A 34 -14.46 -0.20 -0.55
N LEU A 35 -14.26 1.10 -0.32
CA LEU A 35 -12.94 1.74 -0.45
C LEU A 35 -11.91 1.16 0.52
N TRP A 36 -12.31 0.77 1.73
CA TRP A 36 -11.43 0.12 2.69
C TRP A 36 -11.04 -1.29 2.24
N TYR A 37 -11.99 -2.06 1.71
CA TYR A 37 -11.69 -3.38 1.14
C TYR A 37 -10.75 -3.28 -0.07
N LEU A 38 -10.96 -2.29 -0.94
CA LEU A 38 -10.06 -2.00 -2.06
C LEU A 38 -8.65 -1.63 -1.60
N ALA A 39 -8.51 -0.72 -0.63
CA ALA A 39 -7.21 -0.35 -0.09
C ALA A 39 -6.50 -1.51 0.61
N ALA A 40 -7.23 -2.32 1.37
CA ALA A 40 -6.70 -3.52 2.00
C ALA A 40 -6.21 -4.53 0.95
N GLY A 41 -7.03 -4.82 -0.07
CA GLY A 41 -6.67 -5.70 -1.18
C GLY A 41 -5.43 -5.19 -1.94
N TYR A 42 -5.41 -3.90 -2.25
CA TYR A 42 -4.26 -3.25 -2.87
C TYR A 42 -3.00 -3.38 -2.00
N ALA A 43 -3.09 -3.13 -0.69
CA ALA A 43 -1.96 -3.21 0.23
C ALA A 43 -1.36 -4.63 0.29
N VAL A 44 -2.21 -5.66 0.31
CA VAL A 44 -1.80 -7.07 0.29
C VAL A 44 -1.10 -7.42 -1.02
N ILE A 45 -1.71 -7.13 -2.18
CA ILE A 45 -1.10 -7.41 -3.50
C ILE A 45 0.22 -6.65 -3.67
N SER A 46 0.23 -5.38 -3.28
CA SER A 46 1.40 -4.50 -3.26
C SER A 46 2.53 -5.08 -2.40
N GLY A 47 2.21 -5.61 -1.21
CA GLY A 47 3.18 -6.20 -0.29
C GLY A 47 3.74 -7.51 -0.80
N PHE A 48 2.88 -8.37 -1.33
CA PHE A 48 3.27 -9.64 -1.92
C PHE A 48 4.20 -9.44 -3.13
N THR A 49 3.86 -8.49 -4.01
CA THR A 49 4.70 -8.13 -5.17
C THR A 49 6.06 -7.60 -4.71
N THR A 50 6.08 -6.71 -3.71
CA THR A 50 7.32 -6.19 -3.13
C THR A 50 8.17 -7.31 -2.52
N PHE A 51 7.55 -8.26 -1.81
CA PHE A 51 8.25 -9.40 -1.23
C PHE A 51 8.92 -10.28 -2.29
N ILE A 52 8.21 -10.57 -3.40
CA ILE A 52 8.76 -11.32 -4.53
C ILE A 52 9.96 -10.58 -5.14
N LEU A 53 9.85 -9.27 -5.34
CA LEU A 53 10.95 -8.47 -5.90
C LEU A 53 12.17 -8.47 -5.00
N ILE A 54 11.99 -8.33 -3.69
CA ILE A 54 13.08 -8.41 -2.71
C ILE A 54 13.74 -9.80 -2.74
N ARG A 55 12.92 -10.87 -2.82
CA ARG A 55 13.42 -12.25 -2.86
C ARG A 55 14.22 -12.55 -4.13
N ARG A 56 13.85 -11.94 -5.27
CA ARG A 56 14.58 -12.06 -6.54
C ARG A 56 15.88 -11.25 -6.60
N GLN A 57 16.10 -10.30 -5.69
CA GLN A 57 17.32 -9.49 -5.62
C GLN A 57 18.34 -10.00 -4.58
N LYS A 58 18.02 -11.08 -3.87
CA LYS A 58 19.00 -11.88 -3.12
C LYS A 58 19.57 -12.95 -4.03
#